data_AF-R9KXT3-F1
#
_entry.id   AF-R9KXT3-F1
#
_cell.length_a   1.000
_cell.length_b   1.000
_cell.length_c   1.000
_cell.angle_alpha   90.00
_cell.angle_beta   90.00
_cell.angle_gamma   90.00
#
_symmetry.space_group_name_H-M   'P 1'
#
loop_
_entity.id
_entity.type
_entity.pdbx_description
1 polymer ?
#
loop_
_entity_poly.entity_id
_entity_poly.type
_entity_poly.pdbx_seq_one_letter_code
_entity_poly.pdbx_strand_id
1 'polypeptide(L)' 'MFPLFGDEVHDRQAAEVLGEAYPDREIVGVACHEMFLGGGNIHCATQQQPAVG' A
#
# COMPACT_ATOMS: atom_id res chain seq x y z
N MET A 1 -2.24 -2.32 3.44
CA MET A 1 -2.42 -1.09 2.66
C MET A 1 -1.36 -1.02 1.57
N PHE A 2 -1.69 -0.43 0.42
CA PHE A 2 -0.74 -0.26 -0.69
C PHE A 2 -1.03 1.07 -1.42
N PRO A 3 -0.05 1.64 -2.14
CA PRO A 3 -0.24 2.91 -2.82
C PRO A 3 -1.04 2.74 -4.11
N LEU A 4 -1.94 3.69 -4.35
CA LEU A 4 -2.55 3.92 -5.66
C LEU A 4 -1.76 5.03 -6.37
N PHE A 5 -1.32 4.75 -7.59
CA PHE A 5 -0.58 5.69 -8.42
C PHE A 5 -1.48 6.47 -9.39
N GLY A 6 -2.76 6.08 -9.51
CA GLY A 6 -3.69 6.64 -10.48
C GLY A 6 -3.61 5.94 -11.84
N ASP A 7 -3.00 4.77 -11.88
CA ASP A 7 -2.97 3.90 -13.05
C ASP A 7 -3.89 2.71 -12.79
N GLU A 8 -5.11 2.76 -13.32
CA GLU A 8 -6.14 1.77 -13.00
C GLU A 8 -5.73 0.33 -13.33
N VAL A 9 -4.93 0.12 -14.38
CA VAL A 9 -4.53 -1.23 -14.78
C VAL A 9 -3.52 -1.79 -13.80
N HIS A 10 -2.48 -1.02 -13.50
CA HIS A 10 -1.41 -1.46 -12.61
C HIS A 10 -1.82 -1.44 -11.13
N ASP A 11 -2.67 -0.50 -10.72
CA ASP A 11 -3.23 -0.44 -9.37
C ASP A 11 -4.10 -1.68 -9.10
N ARG A 12 -4.90 -2.14 -10.09
CA ARG A 12 -5.65 -3.38 -9.99
C ARG A 12 -4.75 -4.62 -9.95
N GLN A 13 -3.75 -4.69 -10.82
CA GLN A 13 -2.78 -5.80 -10.82
C GLN A 13 -2.03 -5.90 -9.49
N ALA A 14 -1.65 -4.77 -8.90
CA ALA A 14 -1.03 -4.73 -7.59
C ALA A 14 -1.97 -5.26 -6.50
N ALA A 15 -3.26 -4.89 -6.52
CA ALA A 15 -4.24 -5.40 -5.59
C ALA A 15 -4.42 -6.93 -5.68
N GLU A 16 -4.46 -7.48 -6.90
CA GLU A 16 -4.56 -8.92 -7.15
C GLU A 16 -3.35 -9.67 -6.57
N VAL A 17 -2.14 -9.24 -6.91
CA VAL A 17 -0.89 -9.86 -6.41
C VAL A 17 -0.79 -9.79 -4.89
N LEU A 18 -1.16 -8.66 -4.28
CA LEU A 18 -1.16 -8.51 -2.83
C LEU A 18 -2.22 -9.38 -2.16
N GLY A 19 -3.39 -9.54 -2.79
CA GLY A 19 -4.45 -10.43 -2.30
C GLY A 19 -4.02 -11.90 -2.30
N GLU A 20 -3.33 -12.35 -3.34
CA GLU A 20 -2.76 -13.70 -3.40
C GLU A 20 -1.65 -13.90 -2.35
N ALA A 21 -0.79 -12.90 -2.15
CA ALA A 21 0.31 -12.98 -1.19
C ALA A 21 -0.14 -12.93 0.28
N TYR A 22 -1.26 -12.26 0.57
CA TYR A 22 -1.77 -12.03 1.93
C TYR A 22 -3.26 -12.38 2.05
N PRO A 23 -3.65 -13.65 1.88
CA PRO A 23 -5.07 -14.06 1.76
C PRO A 23 -5.91 -13.77 3.01
N ASP A 24 -5.28 -13.73 4.19
CA ASP A 24 -5.96 -13.45 5.47
C ASP A 24 -5.99 -11.96 5.84
N ARG A 25 -5.56 -11.06 4.93
CA ARG A 25 -5.47 -9.62 5.19
C ARG A 25 -6.34 -8.83 4.22
N GLU A 26 -6.94 -7.77 4.75
CA GLU A 26 -7.64 -6.79 3.92
C GLU A 26 -6.63 -5.94 3.12
N ILE A 27 -6.81 -5.92 1.79
CA ILE A 27 -5.99 -5.11 0.88
C ILE A 27 -6.66 -3.76 0.65
N VAL A 28 -6.14 -2.73 1.32
CA VAL A 28 -6.65 -1.35 1.23
C VAL A 28 -5.72 -0.49 0.35
N GLY A 29 -6.24 0.02 -0.76
CA GLY A 29 -5.55 1.00 -1.61
C GLY A 29 -5.67 2.43 -1.08
N VAL A 30 -4.58 3.19 -1.09
CA VAL A 30 -4.54 4.58 -0.61
C VAL A 30 -3.97 5.47 -1.70
N ALA A 31 -4.70 6.54 -2.09
CA ALA A 31 -4.20 7.53 -3.02
C ALA A 31 -2.99 8.28 -2.41
N CYS A 32 -1.81 8.12 -3.01
CA CYS A 32 -0.55 8.60 -2.43
C CYS A 32 0.17 9.66 -3.28
N HIS A 33 -0.51 10.29 -4.24
CA HIS A 33 0.10 11.23 -5.19
C HIS A 33 0.98 12.30 -4.51
N GLU A 34 0.45 12.95 -3.47
CA GLU A 34 1.19 13.99 -2.72
C GLU A 34 2.43 13.44 -1.99
N MET A 35 2.42 12.18 -1.56
CA MET A 35 3.58 11.56 -0.91
C MET A 35 4.72 11.35 -1.90
N PHE A 36 4.40 11.03 -3.16
CA PHE A 36 5.40 10.87 -4.22
C PHE A 36 6.13 12.18 -4.50
N LEU A 37 5.41 13.30 -4.52
CA LEU A 37 5.98 14.64 -4.66
C LEU A 37 6.92 14.98 -3.49
N GLY A 38 6.65 14.43 -2.30
CA GLY A 38 7.51 14.52 -1.13
C GLY A 38 8.73 13.57 -1.14
N GLY A 39 8.91 12.77 -2.20
CA GLY A 39 10.06 11.86 -2.35
C GLY A 39 9.90 10.49 -1.67
N GLY A 40 8.68 10.10 -1.29
CA GLY A 40 8.43 8.84 -0.60
C GLY A 40 7.04 8.26 -0.85
N ASN A 41 6.69 7.25 -0.05
CA ASN A 41 5.40 6.58 -0.10
C ASN A 41 4.99 6.10 1.30
N ILE A 42 3.88 5.37 1.42
CA ILE A 42 3.32 4.86 2.69
C ILE A 42 4.41 4.27 3.59
N HIS A 43 5.18 3.30 3.10
CA HIS A 43 6.21 2.62 3.90
C HIS A 43 7.25 3.60 4.48
N CYS A 44 7.62 4.62 3.72
CA CYS A 44 8.60 5.62 4.13
C CYS A 44 8.11 6.48 5.30
N ALA A 45 6.78 6.62 5.46
CA ALA A 45 6.16 7.48 6.47
C ALA A 45 5.65 6.73 7.71
N THR A 46 5.72 5.40 7.71
CA THR A 46 5.19 4.56 8.80
C THR A 46 6.31 3.88 9.58
N GLN A 47 6.12 3.76 10.89
CA GLN A 47 6.92 2.90 11.74
C GLN A 47 5.99 2.04 12.59
N GLN A 48 5.99 0.72 12.37
CA GLN A 48 5.22 -0.19 13.21
C GLN A 48 5.90 -0.37 14.58
N GLN A 49 5.07 -0.43 15.62
CA GLN A 49 5.48 -0.86 16.96
C GLN A 49 4.89 -2.25 17.23
N PRO A 50 5.70 -3.25 17.59
CA PRO A 50 5.18 -4.56 17.99
C PRO A 50 4.24 -4.47 19.19
N ALA A 51 3.23 -5.32 19.22
CA ALA A 51 2.42 -5.51 20.42
C ALA A 51 3.27 -6.16 21.53
N VAL A 52 2.98 -5.83 22.79
CA VAL A 52 3.52 -6.57 23.93
C VAL A 52 2.88 -7.96 23.98
N GLY A 53 3.69 -8.98 24.27
CA GLY A 53 3.22 -10.37 24.44
C GLY A 53 2.50 -10.59 25.75
#